data_AF-E6LK64-F1
#
_entry.id   AF-E6LK64-F1
#
_cell.length_a   1.000
_cell.length_b   1.000
_cell.length_c   1.000
_cell.angle_alpha   90.00
_cell.angle_beta   90.00
_cell.angle_gamma   90.00
#
_symmetry.space_group_name_H-M   'P 1'
#
loop_
_entity.id
_entity.type
_entity.pdbx_description
1 polymer ?
#
loop_
_entity_poly.entity_id
_entity_poly.type
_entity_poly.pdbx_seq_one_letter_code
_entity_poly.pdbx_strand_id
1 'polypeptide(L)'
;MFNDLILYRNELKNKLIPKYKLIGIVSSLLLSKEIFKNNAAVYDFVKDVFSIDLKPYLIKSRTLTVAKISKLIFSMENDRSYKNKLYSFIQKRIDSMSDPDKKKKNQLDGWFNQ
;
A
#
# COMPACT_ATOMS: atom_id res chain seq x y z
N MET A 1 -4.37 11.14 -0.04
CA MET A 1 -3.48 9.97 -0.06
C MET A 1 -2.33 10.02 -1.08
N PHE A 2 -2.51 10.57 -2.31
CA PHE A 2 -1.46 10.50 -3.35
C PHE A 2 -0.10 11.10 -2.92
N ASN A 3 -0.09 12.31 -2.34
CA ASN A 3 1.13 12.94 -1.84
C ASN A 3 1.78 12.11 -0.70
N ASP A 4 0.96 11.51 0.16
CA ASP A 4 1.44 10.63 1.23
C ASP A 4 2.14 9.40 0.65
N LEU A 5 1.61 8.80 -0.42
CA LEU A 5 2.27 7.67 -1.10
C LEU A 5 3.64 8.06 -1.66
N ILE A 6 3.78 9.25 -2.25
CA ILE A 6 5.06 9.76 -2.74
C ILE A 6 6.05 9.88 -1.57
N LEU A 7 5.61 10.46 -0.45
CA LEU A 7 6.41 10.59 0.76
C LEU A 7 6.83 9.21 1.30
N TYR A 8 5.90 8.28 1.43
CA TYR A 8 6.15 6.92 1.92
C TYR A 8 7.14 6.17 1.02
N ARG A 9 6.98 6.25 -0.30
CA ARG A 9 7.91 5.65 -1.25
C ARG A 9 9.32 6.20 -1.06
N ASN A 10 9.46 7.51 -0.92
CA ASN A 10 10.76 8.15 -0.76
C ASN A 10 11.43 7.74 0.56
N GLU A 11 10.67 7.65 1.66
CA GLU A 11 11.17 7.10 2.93
C GLU A 11 11.65 5.65 2.77
N LEU A 12 10.95 4.82 2.00
CA LEU A 12 11.32 3.42 1.76
C LEU A 12 12.63 3.22 0.96
N LYS A 13 13.12 4.26 0.27
CA LYS A 13 14.43 4.24 -0.40
C LYS A 13 15.60 4.30 0.58
N ASN A 14 15.37 4.79 1.80
CA ASN A 14 16.43 4.89 2.80
C ASN A 14 16.97 3.50 3.16
N LYS A 15 18.30 3.39 3.30
CA LYS A 15 18.96 2.12 3.63
C LYS A 15 18.48 1.58 4.99
N LEU A 16 18.37 2.46 5.97
CA LEU A 16 17.87 2.19 7.31
C LEU A 16 16.63 3.06 7.56
N ILE A 17 15.56 2.46 8.03
CA ILE A 17 14.31 3.15 8.37
C ILE A 17 13.97 2.79 9.81
N PRO A 18 13.74 3.78 10.69
CA PRO A 18 13.29 3.49 12.03
C PRO A 18 11.96 2.71 12.03
N LYS A 19 11.85 1.70 12.89
CA LYS A 19 10.66 0.82 12.98
C LYS A 19 9.36 1.61 13.14
N TYR A 20 9.37 2.68 13.93
CA TYR A 20 8.17 3.51 14.13
C TYR A 20 7.69 4.19 12.83
N LYS A 21 8.60 4.62 11.94
CA LYS A 21 8.22 5.22 10.65
C LYS A 21 7.54 4.17 9.77
N LEU A 22 8.14 2.99 9.71
CA LEU A 22 7.60 1.88 8.93
C LEU A 22 6.22 1.44 9.46
N ILE A 23 6.07 1.34 10.78
CA ILE A 23 4.77 1.09 11.43
C ILE A 23 3.77 2.19 11.05
N GLY A 24 4.17 3.46 11.08
CA GLY A 24 3.31 4.58 10.70
C GLY A 24 2.83 4.51 9.24
N ILE A 25 3.74 4.25 8.31
CA ILE A 25 3.44 4.08 6.88
C ILE A 25 2.41 2.95 6.69
N VAL A 26 2.70 1.79 7.25
CA VAL A 26 1.84 0.60 7.09
C VAL A 26 0.49 0.81 7.76
N SER A 27 0.46 1.43 8.94
CA SER A 27 -0.79 1.74 9.65
C SER A 27 -1.67 2.70 8.85
N SER A 28 -1.07 3.76 8.28
CA SER A 28 -1.77 4.71 7.41
C SER A 28 -2.38 4.01 6.18
N LEU A 29 -1.60 3.16 5.51
CA LEU A 29 -2.09 2.36 4.38
C LEU A 29 -3.26 1.46 4.77
N LEU A 30 -3.11 0.66 5.82
CA LEU A 30 -4.12 -0.31 6.27
C LEU A 30 -5.45 0.36 6.66
N LEU A 31 -5.40 1.56 7.23
CA LEU A 31 -6.58 2.32 7.64
C LEU A 31 -7.23 3.07 6.47
N SER A 32 -6.48 3.39 5.41
CA SER A 32 -6.97 4.18 4.28
C SER A 32 -8.09 3.50 3.50
N LYS A 33 -9.25 4.15 3.43
CA LYS A 33 -10.37 3.77 2.54
C LYS A 33 -10.15 4.20 1.08
N GLU A 34 -9.18 5.07 0.83
CA GLU A 34 -8.77 5.44 -0.53
C GLU A 34 -7.94 4.34 -1.17
N ILE A 35 -7.03 3.71 -0.40
CA ILE A 35 -6.20 2.60 -0.88
C ILE A 35 -6.95 1.27 -0.88
N PHE A 36 -7.63 0.95 0.23
CA PHE A 36 -8.35 -0.32 0.37
C PHE A 36 -9.85 -0.04 0.51
N LYS A 37 -10.65 -0.52 -0.44
CA LYS A 37 -12.11 -0.34 -0.42
C LYS A 37 -12.81 -1.24 0.57
N ASN A 38 -12.26 -2.43 0.83
CA ASN A 38 -12.82 -3.43 1.74
C ASN A 38 -11.69 -4.12 2.52
N ASN A 39 -12.05 -4.99 3.46
CA ASN A 39 -11.06 -5.68 4.30
C ASN A 39 -10.40 -6.87 3.56
N ALA A 40 -11.03 -7.39 2.50
CA ALA A 40 -10.40 -8.42 1.66
C ALA A 40 -9.14 -7.87 0.96
N ALA A 41 -9.21 -6.66 0.40
CA ALA A 41 -8.06 -6.01 -0.22
C ALA A 41 -6.93 -5.70 0.80
N VAL A 42 -7.28 -5.46 2.06
CA VAL A 42 -6.31 -5.31 3.16
C VAL A 42 -5.60 -6.65 3.42
N TYR A 43 -6.36 -7.74 3.42
CA TYR A 43 -5.82 -9.09 3.61
C TYR A 43 -4.85 -9.46 2.49
N ASP A 44 -5.23 -9.25 1.23
CA ASP A 44 -4.38 -9.54 0.08
C ASP A 44 -3.06 -8.77 0.17
N PHE A 45 -3.12 -7.48 0.53
CA PHE A 45 -1.93 -6.67 0.78
C PHE A 45 -1.04 -7.25 1.88
N VAL A 46 -1.62 -7.66 3.02
CA VAL A 46 -0.85 -8.23 4.13
C VAL A 46 -0.17 -9.53 3.71
N LYS A 47 -0.89 -10.38 3.00
CA LYS A 47 -0.37 -11.65 2.47
C LYS A 47 0.76 -11.40 1.48
N ASP A 48 0.60 -10.47 0.55
CA ASP A 48 1.59 -10.22 -0.50
C ASP A 48 2.86 -9.57 0.06
N VAL A 49 2.70 -8.55 0.91
CA VAL A 49 3.81 -7.72 1.41
C VAL A 49 4.52 -8.38 2.59
N PHE A 50 3.78 -8.91 3.55
CA PHE A 50 4.34 -9.48 4.78
C PHE A 50 4.40 -11.01 4.77
N SER A 51 3.85 -11.67 3.75
CA SER A 51 3.79 -13.14 3.67
C SER A 51 3.11 -13.76 4.89
N ILE A 52 2.08 -13.08 5.39
CA ILE A 52 1.28 -13.52 6.54
C ILE A 52 -0.12 -13.85 6.09
N ASP A 53 -0.54 -15.07 6.42
CA ASP A 53 -1.93 -15.46 6.33
C ASP A 53 -2.67 -15.04 7.62
N LEU A 54 -3.54 -14.03 7.51
CA LEU A 54 -4.42 -13.65 8.61
C LEU A 54 -5.65 -14.56 8.64
N LYS A 55 -5.87 -15.21 9.79
CA LYS A 55 -7.10 -15.98 10.01
C LYS A 55 -8.34 -15.11 9.74
N PRO A 56 -9.43 -15.68 9.16
CA PRO A 56 -10.61 -14.92 8.75
C PRO A 56 -11.23 -14.00 9.81
N TYR A 57 -11.19 -14.39 11.09
CA TYR A 57 -11.73 -13.57 12.17
C TYR A 57 -10.95 -12.28 12.43
N LEU A 58 -9.65 -12.22 12.08
CA LEU A 58 -8.82 -11.01 12.20
C LEU A 58 -9.15 -9.97 11.12
N ILE A 59 -9.85 -10.39 10.05
CA ILE A 59 -10.20 -9.58 8.88
C ILE A 59 -11.42 -8.68 9.16
N LYS A 60 -12.12 -8.89 10.29
CA LYS A 60 -13.28 -8.05 10.66
C LYS A 60 -12.88 -6.62 11.04
N SER A 61 -11.65 -6.38 11.49
CA SER A 61 -11.19 -5.07 11.94
C SER A 61 -9.82 -4.68 11.37
N ARG A 62 -9.79 -3.53 10.69
CA ARG A 62 -8.53 -2.93 10.21
C ARG A 62 -7.60 -2.57 11.35
N THR A 63 -8.13 -2.08 12.47
CA THR A 63 -7.34 -1.74 13.66
C THR A 63 -6.68 -2.96 14.29
N LEU A 64 -7.37 -4.10 14.32
CA LEU A 64 -6.78 -5.36 14.80
C LEU A 64 -5.67 -5.85 13.87
N THR A 65 -5.86 -5.69 12.56
CA THR A 65 -4.82 -5.96 11.56
C THR A 65 -3.61 -5.05 11.77
N VAL A 66 -3.82 -3.75 11.97
CA VAL A 66 -2.76 -2.78 12.30
C VAL A 66 -2.00 -3.23 13.54
N ALA A 67 -2.67 -3.51 14.65
CA ALA A 67 -2.01 -3.93 15.89
C ALA A 67 -1.10 -5.15 15.68
N LYS A 68 -1.59 -6.16 14.94
CA LYS A 68 -0.82 -7.38 14.65
C LYS A 68 0.40 -7.10 13.76
N ILE A 69 0.22 -6.33 12.69
CA ILE A 69 1.30 -6.01 11.75
C ILE A 69 2.33 -5.07 12.39
N SER A 70 1.91 -4.14 13.23
CA SER A 70 2.81 -3.28 13.99
C SER A 70 3.70 -4.08 14.94
N LYS A 71 3.12 -5.05 15.67
CA LYS A 71 3.90 -5.94 16.55
C LYS A 71 4.91 -6.77 15.76
N LEU A 72 4.50 -7.29 14.60
CA LEU A 72 5.39 -8.02 13.70
C LEU A 72 6.58 -7.14 13.25
N ILE A 73 6.31 -5.97 12.69
CA ILE A 73 7.35 -5.03 12.24
C ILE A 73 8.29 -4.68 13.39
N PHE A 74 7.75 -4.47 14.59
CA PHE A 74 8.55 -4.18 15.77
C PHE A 74 9.50 -5.34 16.12
N SER A 75 9.04 -6.58 16.02
CA SER A 75 9.84 -7.79 16.32
C SER A 75 10.83 -8.21 15.23
N MET A 76 10.75 -7.64 14.02
CA MET A 76 11.62 -8.04 12.92
C MET A 76 13.04 -7.50 13.08
N GLU A 77 14.04 -8.34 12.81
CA GLU A 77 15.46 -7.96 12.80
C GLU A 77 15.93 -7.53 11.41
N ASN A 78 15.44 -8.20 10.35
CA ASN A 78 15.75 -7.87 8.96
C ASN A 78 14.49 -7.41 8.23
N ASP A 79 14.51 -6.17 7.75
CA ASP A 79 13.37 -5.52 7.10
C ASP A 79 13.40 -5.53 5.57
N ARG A 80 14.51 -5.98 4.97
CA ARG A 80 14.82 -5.70 3.56
C ARG A 80 13.80 -6.30 2.60
N SER A 81 13.39 -7.55 2.83
CA SER A 81 12.50 -8.29 1.91
C SER A 81 11.12 -7.65 1.80
N TYR A 82 10.46 -7.39 2.93
CA TYR A 82 9.14 -6.75 2.90
C TYR A 82 9.23 -5.25 2.58
N LYS A 83 10.34 -4.57 2.89
CA LYS A 83 10.54 -3.17 2.47
C LYS A 83 10.48 -3.05 0.95
N ASN A 84 11.12 -3.95 0.22
CA ASN A 84 11.08 -3.99 -1.24
C ASN A 84 9.67 -4.30 -1.77
N LYS A 85 8.95 -5.22 -1.12
CA LYS A 85 7.56 -5.53 -1.47
C LYS A 85 6.62 -4.35 -1.21
N LEU A 86 6.78 -3.68 -0.07
CA LEU A 86 6.02 -2.50 0.31
C LEU A 86 6.30 -1.33 -0.65
N TYR A 87 7.57 -1.11 -0.99
CA TYR A 87 7.98 -0.13 -2.01
C TYR A 87 7.28 -0.41 -3.34
N SER A 88 7.34 -1.66 -3.80
CA SER A 88 6.73 -2.09 -5.06
C SER A 88 5.21 -1.90 -5.04
N PHE A 89 4.56 -2.22 -3.92
CA PHE A 89 3.13 -1.97 -3.74
C PHE A 89 2.79 -0.49 -3.85
N ILE A 90 3.51 0.37 -3.12
CA ILE A 90 3.28 1.83 -3.13
C ILE A 90 3.53 2.41 -4.52
N GLN A 91 4.60 2.01 -5.19
CA GLN A 91 4.90 2.46 -6.55
C GLN A 91 3.75 2.12 -7.51
N LYS A 92 3.27 0.87 -7.50
CA LYS A 92 2.10 0.47 -8.32
C LYS A 92 0.85 1.31 -8.01
N ARG A 93 0.63 1.67 -6.75
CA ARG A 93 -0.50 2.53 -6.36
C ARG A 93 -0.34 3.95 -6.91
N ILE A 94 0.85 4.52 -6.83
CA ILE A 94 1.15 5.83 -7.43
C ILE A 94 0.89 5.79 -8.94
N ASP A 95 1.43 4.80 -9.64
CA ASP A 95 1.29 4.66 -11.10
C ASP A 95 -0.19 4.56 -11.51
N SER A 96 -0.99 3.82 -10.74
CA SER A 96 -2.43 3.69 -10.97
C SER A 96 -3.24 4.97 -10.70
N MET A 97 -2.69 5.92 -9.93
CA MET A 97 -3.33 7.20 -9.60
C MET A 97 -2.86 8.34 -10.48
N SER A 98 -1.65 8.25 -11.05
CA SER A 98 -1.03 9.28 -11.88
C SER A 98 -1.41 9.19 -13.36
N ASP A 99 -2.25 8.24 -13.76
CA ASP A 99 -2.70 8.05 -15.14
C ASP A 99 -3.96 8.91 -15.42
N PRO A 100 -3.85 10.08 -16.09
CA PRO A 100 -5.00 10.84 -16.57
C PRO A 100 -5.72 10.17 -17.76
N ASP A 101 -5.09 9.25 -18.48
CA ASP A 101 -5.57 8.71 -19.76
C ASP A 101 -6.62 7.60 -19.59
N LYS A 102 -6.74 6.98 -18.41
CA LYS A 102 -7.91 6.12 -18.10
C LYS A 102 -9.20 6.87 -17.80
N LYS A 103 -9.17 8.22 -17.66
CA LYS A 103 -10.36 9.05 -17.44
C LYS A 103 -10.86 9.78 -18.70
N LYS A 104 -10.14 9.75 -19.81
CA LYS A 104 -10.61 10.26 -21.09
C LYS A 104 -10.59 9.12 -22.12
N LYS A 105 -11.74 8.47 -22.34
CA LYS A 105 -12.06 8.06 -23.72
C LYS A 105 -11.86 9.30 -24.56
N ASN A 106 -10.89 9.28 -25.48
CA ASN A 106 -10.55 10.39 -26.35
C ASN A 106 -11.83 10.97 -26.97
N GLN A 107 -12.20 12.18 -26.58
CA GLN A 107 -13.30 12.93 -27.21
C GLN A 107 -12.95 13.34 -28.66
N LEU A 108 -11.75 13.01 -29.14
CA LEU A 108 -11.20 13.34 -30.46
C LEU A 108 -11.05 12.13 -31.40
N ASP A 109 -11.33 10.90 -30.95
CA ASP A 109 -11.18 9.67 -31.75
C ASP A 109 -12.16 9.59 -32.96
N GLY A 110 -13.06 10.56 -33.13
CA GLY A 110 -14.02 10.63 -34.24
C GLY A 110 -13.77 11.71 -35.27
N TRP A 111 -12.77 12.60 -35.12
CA TRP A 111 -12.64 13.77 -35.99
C TRP A 111 -11.85 13.52 -37.29
N PHE A 112 -11.02 12.48 -37.33
CA PHE A 112 -10.22 12.15 -38.51
C PHE A 112 -10.86 11.11 -39.46
N ASN A 113 -12.13 10.76 -39.24
CA ASN A 113 -12.88 9.90 -40.16
C ASN A 113 -13.96 10.71 -40.89
N GLN A 114 -13.55 11.55 -41.85
CA GLN A 114 -14.41 12.08 -42.89
C GLN A 114 -13.63 12.33 -44.18
#